data_AF-A0AAD9J0Q4-F1
#
_entry.id   AF-A0AAD9J0Q4-F1
#
_cell.length_a   1.000
_cell.length_b   1.000
_cell.length_c   1.000
_cell.angle_alpha   90.00
_cell.angle_beta   90.00
_cell.angle_gamma   90.00
#
_symmetry.space_group_name_H-M   'P 1'
#
loop_
_entity.id
_entity.type
_entity.pdbx_description
1 polymer ?
#
loop_
_entity_poly.entity_id
_entity_poly.type
_entity_poly.pdbx_seq_one_letter_code
_entity_poly.pdbx_strand_id
1 'polypeptide(L)'
;MEIFLSVKHLSAILVYFFALHFKYCNCLSGIYEYPEVVDFRIIVLTYNRPFSLVQCLTHVNRVITDGATVAVEVWVDRPENGDVNVETLHILDNITWSDWIIHRTHVHPVHAGLYGQWLTTWRPKFGSREIVLYLEDDVDISPYAYRWLRRAYGAYRENPELAGISLQEEYVITASGRRRGVSLKTPDYDPIYFYRIVGPWGFAPHPEQWRRFQDWYFAEKNSCRQLDPHVPEAGLYDSWYTDMQQENRTDSMWIMWYISYCHRNSLYTAYSNLRAYSKDPGAGLVVNRREDGLHFSGRRRNNTDQFLLGYWDEKFVKFPEKITKLDYDGSYS
;
A
#
# COMPACT_ATOMS: atom_id res chain seq x y z
N MET A 1 -14.17 73.76 27.49
CA MET A 1 -14.60 72.45 28.00
C MET A 1 -14.58 71.50 26.80
N GLU A 2 -13.42 71.06 26.28
CA GLU A 2 -12.38 70.27 26.96
C GLU A 2 -13.04 69.04 27.61
N ILE A 3 -12.83 67.78 27.17
CA ILE A 3 -11.62 66.92 27.17
C ILE A 3 -12.02 65.64 26.40
N PHE A 4 -11.32 65.20 25.33
CA PHE A 4 -10.13 64.32 25.27
C PHE A 4 -10.40 62.80 25.41
N LEU A 5 -9.62 62.04 24.61
CA LEU A 5 -9.31 60.58 24.65
C LEU A 5 -10.25 59.66 23.85
N SER A 6 -9.79 58.64 23.12
CA SER A 6 -8.45 58.18 22.75
C SER A 6 -8.63 57.08 21.71
N VAL A 7 -7.76 57.09 20.70
CA VAL A 7 -7.42 55.95 19.85
C VAL A 7 -6.90 54.82 20.74
N LYS A 8 -7.47 53.60 20.62
CA LYS A 8 -6.81 52.28 20.71
C LYS A 8 -7.85 51.15 20.70
N HIS A 9 -7.52 50.09 19.97
CA HIS A 9 -8.23 48.80 19.84
C HIS A 9 -9.35 48.72 18.81
N LEU A 10 -8.97 48.70 17.54
CA LEU A 10 -9.62 47.89 16.50
C LEU A 10 -8.56 47.51 15.45
N SER A 11 -7.55 46.76 15.89
CA SER A 11 -6.47 46.26 15.04
C SER A 11 -6.06 44.86 15.51
N ALA A 12 -6.93 43.86 15.28
CA ALA A 12 -6.57 42.44 15.45
C ALA A 12 -7.52 41.43 14.77
N ILE A 13 -8.53 41.84 13.99
CA ILE A 13 -9.53 40.87 13.44
C ILE A 13 -9.62 40.89 11.90
N LEU A 14 -8.81 41.69 11.20
CA LEU A 14 -8.89 41.83 9.74
C LEU A 14 -7.59 41.50 8.98
N VAL A 15 -6.77 40.56 9.48
CA VAL A 15 -5.52 40.12 8.81
C VAL A 15 -5.44 38.60 8.56
N TYR A 16 -6.42 37.80 8.98
CA TYR A 16 -6.42 36.33 8.78
C TYR A 16 -7.37 35.84 7.68
N PHE A 17 -7.50 36.57 6.58
CA PHE A 17 -8.32 36.10 5.43
C PHE A 17 -7.61 36.09 4.06
N PHE A 18 -6.30 36.34 4.00
CA PHE A 18 -5.56 36.30 2.72
C PHE A 18 -4.19 35.65 2.87
N ALA A 19 -4.16 34.33 3.06
CA ALA A 19 -2.96 33.51 2.80
C ALA A 19 -3.29 32.01 2.64
N LEU A 20 -4.26 31.66 1.79
CA LEU A 20 -4.45 30.28 1.31
C LEU A 20 -4.72 30.31 -0.19
N HIS A 21 -3.70 30.71 -0.96
CA HIS A 21 -3.56 30.34 -2.36
C HIS A 21 -2.51 29.21 -2.42
N PHE A 22 -2.90 28.01 -1.99
CA PHE A 22 -2.19 26.80 -2.38
C PHE A 22 -2.79 26.30 -3.69
N LYS A 23 -1.91 26.25 -4.69
CA LYS A 23 -2.04 25.64 -6.02
C LYS A 23 -3.08 24.51 -6.05
N TYR A 24 -4.22 24.78 -6.66
CA TYR A 24 -5.06 23.70 -7.19
C TYR A 24 -4.28 23.02 -8.31
N CYS A 25 -3.64 21.89 -7.99
CA CYS A 25 -3.30 20.90 -9.00
C CYS A 25 -4.63 20.46 -9.62
N ASN A 26 -4.71 20.45 -10.95
CA ASN A 26 -5.87 19.95 -11.68
C ASN A 26 -6.04 18.45 -11.39
N CYS A 27 -6.80 18.12 -10.34
CA CYS A 27 -7.22 16.76 -10.05
C CYS A 27 -8.32 16.37 -11.04
N LEU A 28 -7.95 15.66 -12.11
CA LEU A 28 -8.88 14.73 -12.72
C LEU A 28 -9.25 13.71 -11.61
N SER A 29 -10.53 13.67 -11.22
CA SER A 29 -11.19 12.59 -10.45
C SER A 29 -10.81 12.32 -8.98
N GLY A 30 -10.15 13.22 -8.24
CA GLY A 30 -9.92 13.03 -6.80
C GLY A 30 -8.83 11.99 -6.44
N ILE A 31 -7.98 11.61 -7.39
CA ILE A 31 -6.76 10.81 -7.16
C ILE A 31 -5.59 11.78 -6.93
N TYR A 32 -4.77 11.52 -5.92
CA TYR A 32 -3.70 12.40 -5.50
C TYR A 32 -2.40 12.16 -6.29
N GLU A 33 -1.94 13.17 -7.04
CA GLU A 33 -0.62 13.17 -7.70
C GLU A 33 0.33 14.10 -6.95
N TYR A 34 1.45 13.57 -6.44
CA TYR A 34 2.41 14.35 -5.65
C TYR A 34 3.21 15.33 -6.52
N PRO A 35 3.54 16.53 -6.00
CA PRO A 35 4.25 17.54 -6.79
C PRO A 35 5.71 17.15 -7.04
N GLU A 36 6.36 16.45 -6.11
CA GLU A 36 7.70 15.91 -6.28
C GLU A 36 7.69 14.43 -6.72
N VAL A 37 8.80 13.99 -7.32
CA VAL A 37 9.10 12.57 -7.58
C VAL A 37 10.29 12.22 -6.72
N VAL A 38 10.16 11.17 -5.90
CA VAL A 38 11.26 10.63 -5.10
C VAL A 38 11.66 9.25 -5.62
N ASP A 39 12.76 8.72 -5.12
CA ASP A 39 13.18 7.35 -5.44
C ASP A 39 12.27 6.33 -4.74
N PHE A 40 11.91 6.58 -3.48
CA PHE A 40 11.07 5.72 -2.67
C PHE A 40 9.99 6.48 -1.93
N ARG A 41 8.72 6.09 -2.13
CA ARG A 41 7.60 6.67 -1.39
C ARG A 41 6.83 5.57 -0.66
N ILE A 42 6.61 5.78 0.63
CA ILE A 42 5.83 4.87 1.46
C ILE A 42 4.49 5.52 1.72
N ILE A 43 3.40 4.82 1.41
CA ILE A 43 2.04 5.26 1.69
C ILE A 43 1.50 4.39 2.80
N VAL A 44 1.23 5.00 3.95
CA VAL A 44 0.69 4.33 5.13
C VAL A 44 -0.80 4.65 5.22
N LEU A 45 -1.62 3.62 5.11
CA LEU A 45 -3.08 3.67 5.22
C LEU A 45 -3.48 3.35 6.66
N THR A 46 -4.20 4.26 7.32
CA THR A 46 -4.61 4.08 8.72
C THR A 46 -6.01 4.63 8.98
N TYR A 47 -6.58 4.21 10.10
CA TYR A 47 -7.92 4.56 10.51
C TYR A 47 -7.95 5.01 11.97
N ASN A 48 -8.12 4.08 12.91
CA ASN A 48 -8.30 4.38 14.33
C ASN A 48 -7.53 3.43 15.26
N ARG A 49 -6.39 2.88 14.80
CA ARG A 49 -5.52 1.99 15.57
C ARG A 49 -4.19 2.69 15.93
N PRO A 50 -4.20 3.68 16.84
CA PRO A 50 -3.03 4.52 17.14
C PRO A 50 -1.78 3.72 17.52
N PHE A 51 -1.93 2.71 18.39
CA PHE A 51 -0.80 1.87 18.79
C PHE A 51 -0.24 0.98 17.66
N SER A 52 -1.08 0.61 16.69
CA SER A 52 -0.65 -0.10 15.49
C SER A 52 0.17 0.83 14.61
N LEU A 53 -0.36 2.03 14.35
CA LEU A 53 0.30 3.06 13.56
C LEU A 53 1.70 3.39 14.11
N VAL A 54 1.84 3.59 15.43
CA VAL A 54 3.15 3.86 16.05
C VAL A 54 4.17 2.77 15.73
N GLN A 55 3.77 1.50 15.79
CA GLN A 55 4.67 0.38 15.47
C GLN A 55 5.06 0.39 14.00
N CYS A 56 4.08 0.47 13.09
CA CYS A 56 4.34 0.55 11.65
C CYS A 56 5.31 1.70 11.33
N LEU A 57 5.05 2.90 11.85
CA LEU A 57 5.90 4.07 11.60
C LEU A 57 7.29 3.94 12.22
N THR A 58 7.42 3.23 13.35
CA THR A 58 8.73 2.91 13.94
C THR A 58 9.58 2.06 13.00
N HIS A 59 8.98 1.09 12.29
CA HIS A 59 9.67 0.28 11.29
C HIS A 59 9.98 1.08 10.01
N VAL A 60 9.04 1.90 9.54
CA VAL A 60 9.24 2.81 8.41
C VAL A 60 10.44 3.74 8.64
N ASN A 61 10.58 4.28 9.86
CA ASN A 61 11.66 5.20 10.20
C ASN A 61 13.05 4.53 10.24
N ARG A 62 13.13 3.20 10.19
CA ARG A 62 14.38 2.42 10.21
C ARG A 62 14.84 1.97 8.82
N VAL A 63 14.12 2.32 7.76
CA VAL A 63 14.46 1.90 6.39
C VAL A 63 15.85 2.40 5.99
N ILE A 64 16.65 1.50 5.43
CA ILE A 64 17.94 1.80 4.83
C ILE A 64 17.72 2.23 3.39
N THR A 65 18.05 3.49 3.12
CA THR A 65 17.73 4.15 1.84
C THR A 65 18.81 4.01 0.79
N ASP A 66 20.03 3.61 1.15
CA ASP A 66 21.19 3.57 0.24
C ASP A 66 21.38 4.90 -0.53
N GLY A 67 21.14 6.04 0.14
CA GLY A 67 21.25 7.38 -0.45
C GLY A 67 20.05 7.85 -1.26
N ALA A 68 18.97 7.07 -1.30
CA ALA A 68 17.74 7.42 -2.00
C ALA A 68 16.96 8.53 -1.30
N THR A 69 16.26 9.35 -2.09
CA THR A 69 15.26 10.28 -1.61
C THR A 69 14.01 9.53 -1.16
N VAL A 70 13.52 9.83 0.05
CA VAL A 70 12.37 9.11 0.64
C VAL A 70 11.26 10.07 1.05
N ALA A 71 10.03 9.72 0.66
CA ALA A 71 8.83 10.36 1.16
C ALA A 71 7.93 9.36 1.92
N VAL A 72 7.31 9.79 3.02
CA VAL A 72 6.32 9.03 3.77
C VAL A 72 5.02 9.83 3.83
N GLU A 73 3.94 9.22 3.34
CA GLU A 73 2.62 9.81 3.25
C GLU A 73 1.68 8.99 4.12
N VAL A 74 1.22 9.57 5.24
CA VAL A 74 0.24 8.90 6.10
C VAL A 74 -1.15 9.41 5.77
N TRP A 75 -2.03 8.52 5.31
CA TRP A 75 -3.42 8.82 5.02
C TRP A 75 -4.32 8.26 6.11
N VAL A 76 -5.05 9.16 6.77
CA VAL A 76 -5.97 8.84 7.86
C VAL A 76 -7.40 8.90 7.34
N ASP A 77 -8.07 7.76 7.35
CA ASP A 77 -9.50 7.64 7.05
C ASP A 77 -10.35 7.90 8.30
N ARG A 78 -11.67 8.01 8.10
CA ARG A 78 -12.64 8.38 9.13
C ARG A 78 -13.96 7.61 8.98
N PRO A 79 -14.75 7.44 10.05
CA PRO A 79 -16.06 6.79 9.94
C PRO A 79 -17.01 7.58 9.03
N GLU A 80 -18.00 6.92 8.42
CA GLU A 80 -19.04 7.59 7.59
C GLU A 80 -19.70 8.76 8.32
N ASN A 81 -20.04 8.54 9.59
CA ASN A 81 -20.75 9.50 10.45
C ASN A 81 -19.92 9.82 11.70
N GLY A 82 -18.66 10.22 11.52
CA GLY A 82 -17.80 10.50 12.67
C GLY A 82 -16.53 11.31 12.37
N ASP A 83 -15.92 11.75 13.45
CA ASP A 83 -14.63 12.42 13.43
C ASP A 83 -13.47 11.44 13.36
N VAL A 84 -12.36 11.94 12.84
CA VAL A 84 -11.09 11.23 12.82
C VAL A 84 -10.66 10.94 14.25
N ASN A 85 -10.01 9.79 14.46
CA ASN A 85 -9.49 9.43 15.77
C ASN A 85 -8.42 10.43 16.25
N VAL A 86 -8.72 11.17 17.32
CA VAL A 86 -7.86 12.25 17.83
C VAL A 86 -6.49 11.74 18.29
N GLU A 87 -6.43 10.54 18.88
CA GLU A 87 -5.16 9.95 19.34
C GLU A 87 -4.24 9.61 18.16
N THR A 88 -4.81 9.16 17.05
CA THR A 88 -4.10 8.89 15.79
C THR A 88 -3.46 10.17 15.24
N LEU A 89 -4.20 11.29 15.23
CA LEU A 89 -3.67 12.59 14.82
C LEU A 89 -2.59 13.08 15.78
N HIS A 90 -2.80 12.95 17.09
CA HIS A 90 -1.82 13.33 18.10
C HIS A 90 -0.49 12.58 17.94
N ILE A 91 -0.53 11.28 17.61
CA ILE A 91 0.69 10.52 17.31
C ILE A 91 1.41 11.09 16.09
N LEU A 92 0.68 11.42 15.03
CA LEU A 92 1.25 11.95 13.79
C LEU A 92 1.84 13.35 13.95
N ASP A 93 1.30 14.15 14.86
CA ASP A 93 1.85 15.47 15.19
C ASP A 93 3.12 15.39 16.05
N ASN A 94 3.33 14.28 16.77
CA ASN A 94 4.42 14.13 17.75
C ASN A 94 5.50 13.11 17.35
N ILE A 95 5.35 12.42 16.22
CA ILE A 95 6.35 11.46 15.76
C ILE A 95 7.65 12.18 15.36
N THR A 96 8.78 11.64 15.82
CA THR A 96 10.10 12.09 15.40
C THR A 96 10.55 11.30 14.19
N TRP A 97 10.48 11.93 13.02
CA TRP A 97 10.98 11.37 11.77
C TRP A 97 12.50 11.51 11.69
N SER A 98 13.13 10.58 10.98
CA SER A 98 14.52 10.76 10.56
C SER A 98 14.63 11.98 9.64
N ASP A 99 15.70 12.76 9.77
CA ASP A 99 15.91 14.02 9.06
C ASP A 99 15.90 13.90 7.52
N TRP A 100 16.11 12.70 6.99
CA TRP A 100 16.13 12.41 5.55
C TRP A 100 14.75 12.06 4.97
N ILE A 101 13.69 11.98 5.79
CA ILE A 101 12.33 11.66 5.36
C ILE A 101 11.54 12.95 5.09
N ILE A 102 11.03 13.08 3.87
CA ILE A 102 9.95 14.03 3.57
C ILE A 102 8.65 13.39 4.07
N HIS A 103 7.97 13.97 5.05
CA HIS A 103 6.76 13.37 5.65
C HIS A 103 5.56 14.30 5.52
N ARG A 104 4.38 13.72 5.29
CA ARG A 104 3.10 14.43 5.31
C ARG A 104 2.00 13.55 5.88
N THR A 105 1.10 14.21 6.60
CA THR A 105 -0.15 13.64 7.07
C THR A 105 -1.30 14.17 6.23
N HIS A 106 -2.14 13.27 5.74
CA HIS A 106 -3.32 13.56 4.96
C HIS A 106 -4.53 13.01 5.70
N VAL A 107 -5.58 13.82 5.82
CA VAL A 107 -6.84 13.41 6.44
C VAL A 107 -7.90 13.40 5.34
N HIS A 108 -8.55 12.26 5.14
CA HIS A 108 -9.64 12.21 4.17
C HIS A 108 -10.79 13.12 4.61
N PRO A 109 -11.34 13.97 3.71
CA PRO A 109 -12.41 14.90 4.07
C PRO A 109 -13.72 14.18 4.41
N VAL A 110 -13.95 13.01 3.81
CA VAL A 110 -15.09 12.11 4.00
C VAL A 110 -14.59 10.68 4.18
N HIS A 111 -15.44 9.76 4.62
CA HIS A 111 -15.10 8.33 4.65
C HIS A 111 -14.66 7.84 3.26
N ALA A 112 -13.41 7.41 3.16
CA ALA A 112 -12.81 6.93 1.92
C ALA A 112 -13.00 5.41 1.75
N GLY A 113 -13.01 4.67 2.86
CA GLY A 113 -13.06 3.21 2.86
C GLY A 113 -11.83 2.59 2.19
N LEU A 114 -11.82 1.27 2.05
CA LEU A 114 -10.66 0.57 1.49
C LEU A 114 -10.37 0.95 0.04
N TYR A 115 -11.40 1.16 -0.80
CA TYR A 115 -11.16 1.60 -2.18
C TYR A 115 -10.62 3.01 -2.26
N GLY A 116 -11.18 3.96 -1.51
CA GLY A 116 -10.67 5.32 -1.50
C GLY A 116 -9.22 5.35 -1.07
N GLN A 117 -8.90 4.69 0.05
CA GLN A 117 -7.54 4.63 0.58
C GLN A 117 -6.54 3.98 -0.39
N TRP A 118 -6.87 2.85 -1.00
CA TRP A 118 -5.95 2.19 -1.93
C TRP A 118 -5.86 2.89 -3.29
N LEU A 119 -6.97 3.35 -3.86
CA LEU A 119 -7.02 3.80 -5.25
C LEU A 119 -6.79 5.28 -5.45
N THR A 120 -6.92 6.11 -4.41
CA THR A 120 -6.90 7.58 -4.56
C THR A 120 -5.70 8.27 -3.94
N THR A 121 -4.89 7.57 -3.14
CA THR A 121 -3.81 8.19 -2.35
C THR A 121 -2.51 8.39 -3.13
N TRP A 122 -2.36 7.76 -4.29
CA TRP A 122 -1.25 8.01 -5.22
C TRP A 122 -1.60 7.75 -6.68
N ARG A 123 -1.21 8.71 -7.52
CA ARG A 123 -1.17 8.61 -8.97
C ARG A 123 0.29 8.74 -9.44
N PRO A 124 0.91 7.67 -9.97
CA PRO A 124 2.30 7.72 -10.45
C PRO A 124 2.44 8.64 -11.63
N LYS A 125 3.30 9.66 -11.62
CA LYS A 125 3.56 10.51 -12.80
C LYS A 125 3.95 9.70 -14.03
N PHE A 126 3.56 10.19 -15.20
CA PHE A 126 3.91 9.53 -16.46
C PHE A 126 5.42 9.39 -16.61
N GLY A 127 5.90 8.18 -16.94
CA GLY A 127 7.32 7.85 -17.04
C GLY A 127 8.10 7.80 -15.72
N SER A 128 7.43 7.91 -14.57
CA SER A 128 8.10 7.86 -13.27
C SER A 128 8.71 6.49 -12.98
N ARG A 129 9.93 6.48 -12.43
CA ARG A 129 10.59 5.28 -11.88
C ARG A 129 10.50 5.20 -10.35
N GLU A 130 9.75 6.12 -9.73
CA GLU A 130 9.44 6.11 -8.29
C GLU A 130 8.93 4.73 -7.88
N ILE A 131 9.53 4.17 -6.82
CA ILE A 131 9.03 2.95 -6.18
C ILE A 131 8.09 3.40 -5.06
N VAL A 132 6.82 3.04 -5.18
CA VAL A 132 5.86 3.20 -4.08
C VAL A 132 5.72 1.89 -3.32
N LEU A 133 5.61 1.96 -2.00
CA LEU A 133 5.24 0.86 -1.12
C LEU A 133 4.00 1.23 -0.31
N TYR A 134 2.91 0.51 -0.51
CA TYR A 134 1.73 0.60 0.34
C TYR A 134 1.87 -0.26 1.58
N LEU A 135 1.49 0.32 2.72
CA LEU A 135 1.40 -0.33 4.02
C LEU A 135 0.05 0.01 4.65
N GLU A 136 -0.57 -0.98 5.28
CA GLU A 136 -1.61 -0.73 6.27
C GLU A 136 -0.97 -0.58 7.65
N ASP A 137 -1.66 0.09 8.57
CA ASP A 137 -1.11 0.40 9.89
C ASP A 137 -0.72 -0.84 10.71
N ASP A 138 -1.15 -2.05 10.35
CA ASP A 138 -0.81 -3.33 10.99
C ASP A 138 0.34 -4.13 10.33
N VAL A 139 1.04 -3.53 9.36
CA VAL A 139 2.18 -4.14 8.66
C VAL A 139 3.50 -3.50 9.11
N ASP A 140 4.44 -4.32 9.56
CA ASP A 140 5.83 -3.92 9.80
C ASP A 140 6.73 -4.32 8.64
N ILE A 141 7.76 -3.52 8.39
CA ILE A 141 8.72 -3.73 7.30
C ILE A 141 10.15 -3.90 7.81
N SER A 142 10.96 -4.64 7.05
CA SER A 142 12.40 -4.76 7.27
C SER A 142 13.11 -3.45 6.94
N PRO A 143 14.19 -3.10 7.65
CA PRO A 143 15.11 -2.02 7.24
C PRO A 143 15.60 -2.17 5.79
N TYR A 144 15.68 -3.38 5.24
CA TYR A 144 16.17 -3.66 3.90
C TYR A 144 15.09 -3.72 2.82
N ALA A 145 13.83 -3.40 3.15
CA ALA A 145 12.70 -3.45 2.22
C ALA A 145 12.97 -2.65 0.93
N TYR A 146 13.42 -1.40 1.05
CA TYR A 146 13.74 -0.57 -0.11
C TYR A 146 14.90 -1.12 -0.94
N ARG A 147 16.00 -1.53 -0.28
CA ARG A 147 17.16 -2.08 -0.96
C ARG A 147 16.77 -3.29 -1.83
N TRP A 148 15.96 -4.20 -1.29
CA TRP A 148 15.48 -5.35 -2.05
C TRP A 148 14.53 -4.94 -3.19
N LEU A 149 13.54 -4.07 -2.94
CA LEU A 149 12.63 -3.56 -3.97
C LEU A 149 13.38 -2.88 -5.13
N ARG A 150 14.38 -2.05 -4.81
CA ARG A 150 15.21 -1.37 -5.82
C ARG A 150 15.92 -2.38 -6.72
N ARG A 151 16.46 -3.46 -6.15
CA ARG A 151 17.13 -4.53 -6.92
C ARG A 151 16.13 -5.33 -7.75
N ALA A 152 14.96 -5.67 -7.18
CA ALA A 152 13.93 -6.44 -7.87
C ALA A 152 13.32 -5.65 -9.05
N TYR A 153 12.98 -4.38 -8.86
CA TYR A 153 12.60 -3.50 -9.95
C TYR A 153 13.75 -3.29 -10.95
N GLY A 154 15.00 -3.19 -10.49
CA GLY A 154 16.15 -3.12 -11.39
C GLY A 154 16.25 -4.32 -12.34
N ALA A 155 15.89 -5.52 -11.88
CA ALA A 155 15.92 -6.75 -12.67
C ALA A 155 14.70 -6.93 -13.57
N TYR A 156 13.50 -6.58 -13.10
CA TYR A 156 12.24 -7.00 -13.74
C TYR A 156 11.32 -5.87 -14.19
N ARG A 157 11.66 -4.60 -13.97
CA ARG A 157 10.75 -3.47 -14.31
C ARG A 157 10.30 -3.48 -15.77
N GLU A 158 11.19 -3.82 -16.69
CA GLU A 158 10.90 -3.83 -18.12
C GLU A 158 10.21 -5.12 -18.59
N ASN A 159 9.94 -6.08 -17.67
CA ASN A 159 9.18 -7.28 -17.98
C ASN A 159 7.70 -6.88 -18.20
N PRO A 160 7.13 -7.10 -19.40
CA PRO A 160 5.78 -6.64 -19.73
C PRO A 160 4.68 -7.34 -18.91
N GLU A 161 5.00 -8.47 -18.28
CA GLU A 161 4.07 -9.25 -17.46
C GLU A 161 4.06 -8.80 -15.99
N LEU A 162 4.91 -7.85 -15.58
CA LEU A 162 4.99 -7.39 -14.19
C LEU A 162 3.89 -6.37 -13.87
N ALA A 163 2.94 -6.75 -13.00
CA ALA A 163 1.93 -5.85 -12.43
C ALA A 163 2.48 -4.99 -11.27
N GLY A 164 3.44 -5.54 -10.53
CA GLY A 164 3.97 -4.97 -9.30
C GLY A 164 4.68 -6.02 -8.46
N ILE A 165 5.16 -5.62 -7.29
CA ILE A 165 5.95 -6.47 -6.39
C ILE A 165 5.28 -6.47 -5.02
N SER A 166 5.03 -7.66 -4.47
CA SER A 166 4.55 -7.87 -3.10
C SER A 166 5.71 -8.34 -2.23
N LEU A 167 5.89 -7.71 -1.07
CA LEU A 167 6.85 -8.16 -0.07
C LEU A 167 6.29 -9.30 0.82
N GLN A 168 4.99 -9.57 0.73
CA GLN A 168 4.30 -10.60 1.50
C GLN A 168 4.87 -11.99 1.26
N GLU A 169 5.13 -12.74 2.33
CA GLU A 169 5.50 -14.17 2.27
C GLU A 169 4.61 -15.06 3.13
N GLU A 170 3.79 -14.43 3.99
CA GLU A 170 2.87 -15.14 4.88
C GLU A 170 1.45 -15.13 4.32
N TYR A 171 0.70 -16.21 4.59
CA TYR A 171 -0.69 -16.38 4.14
C TYR A 171 -0.91 -16.21 2.65
N VAL A 172 0.12 -16.51 1.85
CA VAL A 172 -0.06 -16.65 0.40
C VAL A 172 -0.78 -17.98 0.14
N ILE A 173 -1.92 -17.90 -0.52
CA ILE A 173 -2.83 -19.02 -0.76
C ILE A 173 -3.10 -19.18 -2.25
N THR A 174 -3.42 -20.39 -2.68
CA THR A 174 -3.97 -20.67 -4.01
C THR A 174 -5.36 -20.05 -4.15
N ALA A 175 -5.70 -19.61 -5.35
CA ALA A 175 -6.94 -18.90 -5.66
C ALA A 175 -7.99 -19.71 -6.43
N SER A 176 -7.67 -20.91 -6.95
CA SER A 176 -8.62 -21.69 -7.77
C SER A 176 -9.72 -22.43 -7.00
N GLY A 177 -9.62 -22.57 -5.67
CA GLY A 177 -10.58 -23.31 -4.84
C GLY A 177 -11.79 -22.47 -4.40
N ARG A 178 -12.94 -23.08 -4.04
CA ARG A 178 -14.19 -22.31 -3.81
C ARG A 178 -14.47 -21.85 -2.38
N ARG A 179 -13.66 -22.22 -1.37
CA ARG A 179 -14.01 -21.95 0.05
C ARG A 179 -12.84 -21.71 0.99
N ARG A 180 -11.84 -22.59 0.98
CA ARG A 180 -10.68 -22.50 1.89
C ARG A 180 -9.41 -22.41 1.07
N GLY A 181 -8.65 -21.34 1.29
CA GLY A 181 -7.32 -21.19 0.73
C GLY A 181 -6.42 -22.35 1.17
N VAL A 182 -5.70 -22.92 0.21
CA VAL A 182 -4.59 -23.83 0.48
C VAL A 182 -3.32 -23.00 0.42
N SER A 183 -2.41 -23.17 1.38
CA SER A 183 -1.12 -22.46 1.34
C SER A 183 -0.42 -22.72 0.00
N LEU A 184 -0.01 -21.64 -0.65
CA LEU A 184 0.75 -21.72 -1.89
C LEU A 184 2.09 -22.38 -1.60
N LYS A 185 2.47 -23.38 -2.42
CA LYS A 185 3.81 -23.95 -2.37
C LYS A 185 4.72 -23.08 -3.23
N THR A 186 5.61 -22.33 -2.59
CA THR A 186 6.58 -21.49 -3.28
C THR A 186 7.83 -22.29 -3.62
N PRO A 187 8.59 -21.92 -4.67
CA PRO A 187 9.91 -22.50 -4.91
C PRO A 187 10.83 -22.25 -3.70
N ASP A 188 11.81 -23.12 -3.45
CA ASP A 188 12.80 -22.92 -2.37
C ASP A 188 14.21 -22.61 -2.90
N TYR A 189 14.35 -22.45 -4.22
CA TYR A 189 15.61 -22.25 -4.92
C TYR A 189 15.81 -20.85 -5.51
N ASP A 190 14.76 -20.02 -5.55
CA ASP A 190 14.82 -18.64 -6.03
C ASP A 190 14.36 -17.66 -4.94
N PRO A 191 15.00 -16.48 -4.78
CA PRO A 191 14.58 -15.46 -3.82
C PRO A 191 13.35 -14.66 -4.26
N ILE A 192 12.80 -14.94 -5.44
CA ILE A 192 11.65 -14.27 -6.04
C ILE A 192 10.90 -15.21 -6.98
N TYR A 193 9.57 -15.06 -7.07
CA TYR A 193 8.73 -15.75 -8.06
C TYR A 193 7.58 -14.84 -8.50
N PHE A 194 6.91 -15.18 -9.60
CA PHE A 194 5.71 -14.51 -10.09
C PHE A 194 4.47 -15.33 -9.71
N TYR A 195 3.39 -14.66 -9.32
CA TYR A 195 2.11 -15.28 -9.00
C TYR A 195 0.96 -14.44 -9.54
N ARG A 196 -0.13 -15.09 -9.96
CA ARG A 196 -1.32 -14.44 -10.55
C ARG A 196 -2.08 -13.51 -9.60
N ILE A 197 -1.98 -13.74 -8.31
CA ILE A 197 -2.75 -13.00 -7.31
C ILE A 197 -1.86 -11.95 -6.65
N VAL A 198 -2.43 -10.78 -6.38
CA VAL A 198 -1.74 -9.71 -5.65
C VAL A 198 -1.69 -10.00 -4.16
N GLY A 199 -0.57 -9.65 -3.53
CA GLY A 199 -0.39 -9.69 -2.08
C GLY A 199 -0.43 -8.26 -1.55
N PRO A 200 -1.42 -7.89 -0.70
CA PRO A 200 -1.57 -6.51 -0.25
C PRO A 200 -0.54 -6.10 0.81
N TRP A 201 0.13 -7.03 1.50
CA TRP A 201 1.06 -6.69 2.57
C TRP A 201 2.41 -6.26 2.01
N GLY A 202 2.67 -4.94 2.06
CA GLY A 202 3.86 -4.38 1.43
C GLY A 202 3.79 -4.45 -0.09
N PHE A 203 2.67 -4.02 -0.67
CA PHE A 203 2.49 -4.00 -2.11
C PHE A 203 3.14 -2.76 -2.74
N ALA A 204 4.04 -2.99 -3.68
CA ALA A 204 4.69 -1.98 -4.48
C ALA A 204 4.25 -2.12 -5.93
N PRO A 205 3.20 -1.43 -6.39
CA PRO A 205 2.67 -1.59 -7.75
C PRO A 205 3.62 -1.04 -8.82
N HIS A 206 3.61 -1.64 -10.02
CA HIS A 206 4.34 -1.09 -11.15
C HIS A 206 3.69 0.25 -11.57
N PRO A 207 4.41 1.39 -11.60
CA PRO A 207 3.82 2.71 -11.82
C PRO A 207 2.89 2.81 -13.04
N GLU A 208 3.32 2.28 -14.18
CA GLU A 208 2.52 2.32 -15.41
C GLU A 208 1.28 1.43 -15.33
N GLN A 209 1.39 0.25 -14.71
CA GLN A 209 0.28 -0.68 -14.58
C GLN A 209 -0.73 -0.17 -13.56
N TRP A 210 -0.27 0.46 -12.49
CA TRP A 210 -1.13 1.10 -11.50
C TRP A 210 -1.96 2.23 -12.10
N ARG A 211 -1.32 3.13 -12.86
CA ARG A 211 -2.04 4.21 -13.55
C ARG A 211 -3.09 3.66 -14.51
N ARG A 212 -2.73 2.66 -15.33
CA ARG A 212 -3.66 2.00 -16.26
C ARG A 212 -4.81 1.31 -15.53
N PHE A 213 -4.52 0.64 -14.42
CA PHE A 213 -5.54 0.02 -13.57
C PHE A 213 -6.49 1.07 -12.99
N GLN A 214 -5.98 2.19 -12.46
CA GLN A 214 -6.81 3.29 -11.96
C GLN A 214 -7.71 3.84 -13.06
N ASP A 215 -7.14 4.15 -14.23
CA ASP A 215 -7.88 4.69 -15.36
C ASP A 215 -8.98 3.72 -15.82
N TRP A 216 -8.66 2.43 -15.92
CA TRP A 216 -9.63 1.37 -16.23
C TRP A 216 -10.73 1.24 -15.16
N TYR A 217 -10.35 1.13 -13.89
CA TYR A 217 -11.29 0.96 -12.78
C TYR A 217 -12.30 2.11 -12.71
N PHE A 218 -11.83 3.36 -12.76
CA PHE A 218 -12.71 4.52 -12.68
C PHE A 218 -13.58 4.67 -13.95
N ALA A 219 -13.10 4.26 -15.13
CA ALA A 219 -13.93 4.21 -16.32
C ALA A 219 -15.06 3.17 -16.18
N GLU A 220 -14.75 1.96 -15.72
CA GLU A 220 -15.74 0.89 -15.54
C GLU A 220 -16.77 1.23 -14.46
N LYS A 221 -16.34 1.78 -13.33
CA LYS A 221 -17.24 2.15 -12.23
C LYS A 221 -18.24 3.25 -12.60
N ASN A 222 -17.83 4.18 -13.45
CA ASN A 222 -18.69 5.27 -13.93
C ASN A 222 -19.52 4.89 -15.18
N SER A 223 -19.35 3.68 -15.70
CA SER A 223 -20.09 3.22 -16.87
C SER A 223 -21.55 2.84 -16.53
N CYS A 224 -22.47 3.04 -17.47
CA CYS A 224 -23.87 2.65 -17.31
C CYS A 224 -24.09 1.12 -17.29
N ARG A 225 -23.09 0.35 -17.72
CA ARG A 225 -23.08 -1.10 -17.69
C ARG A 225 -21.84 -1.54 -16.91
N GLN A 226 -21.95 -1.49 -15.58
CA GLN A 226 -20.86 -1.91 -14.71
C GLN A 226 -20.42 -3.33 -15.07
N LEU A 227 -19.14 -3.45 -15.40
CA LEU A 227 -18.52 -4.72 -15.68
C LEU A 227 -18.46 -5.57 -14.41
N ASP A 228 -18.60 -6.87 -14.60
CA ASP A 228 -18.44 -7.86 -13.56
C ASP A 228 -16.94 -8.20 -13.37
N PRO A 229 -16.35 -7.95 -12.18
CA PRO A 229 -14.92 -8.20 -11.96
C PRO A 229 -14.57 -9.68 -11.75
N HIS A 230 -15.54 -10.60 -11.71
CA HIS A 230 -15.29 -12.05 -11.53
C HIS A 230 -14.26 -12.60 -12.53
N VAL A 231 -13.41 -13.51 -12.05
CA VAL A 231 -12.40 -14.27 -12.79
C VAL A 231 -12.51 -15.74 -12.36
N PRO A 232 -13.14 -16.62 -13.17
CA PRO A 232 -13.44 -17.99 -12.79
C PRO A 232 -12.22 -18.81 -12.32
N GLU A 233 -11.04 -18.52 -12.86
CA GLU A 233 -9.77 -19.14 -12.47
C GLU A 233 -9.33 -18.76 -11.04
N ALA A 234 -9.75 -17.59 -10.56
CA ALA A 234 -9.58 -17.12 -9.18
C ALA A 234 -10.80 -17.47 -8.31
N GLY A 235 -11.33 -18.70 -8.45
CA GLY A 235 -12.56 -19.19 -7.83
C GLY A 235 -12.74 -18.90 -6.32
N LEU A 236 -11.66 -18.71 -5.56
CA LEU A 236 -11.73 -18.34 -4.14
C LEU A 236 -12.13 -16.88 -3.95
N TYR A 237 -11.47 -16.00 -4.69
CA TYR A 237 -11.74 -14.57 -4.68
C TYR A 237 -13.10 -14.28 -5.30
N ASP A 238 -13.48 -15.05 -6.32
CA ASP A 238 -14.83 -15.00 -6.91
C ASP A 238 -15.92 -15.34 -5.88
N SER A 239 -15.75 -16.45 -5.15
CA SER A 239 -16.70 -16.82 -4.07
C SER A 239 -16.80 -15.72 -3.02
N TRP A 240 -15.66 -15.17 -2.55
CA TRP A 240 -15.66 -14.10 -1.56
C TRP A 240 -16.32 -12.82 -2.08
N TYR A 241 -16.08 -12.46 -3.34
CA TYR A 241 -16.72 -11.31 -3.94
C TYR A 241 -18.23 -11.49 -4.11
N THR A 242 -18.66 -12.69 -4.50
CA THR A 242 -20.08 -13.07 -4.57
C THR A 242 -20.76 -12.93 -3.20
N ASP A 243 -20.12 -13.41 -2.13
CA ASP A 243 -20.64 -13.27 -0.77
C ASP A 243 -20.75 -11.77 -0.38
N MET A 244 -19.73 -10.97 -0.68
CA MET A 244 -19.75 -9.52 -0.43
C MET A 244 -20.78 -8.77 -1.27
N GLN A 245 -21.14 -9.25 -2.47
CA GLN A 245 -22.24 -8.69 -3.27
C GLN A 245 -23.58 -8.90 -2.56
N GLN A 246 -23.80 -10.08 -1.99
CA GLN A 246 -25.02 -10.38 -1.24
C GLN A 246 -25.13 -9.52 0.04
N GLU A 247 -24.00 -9.17 0.64
CA GLU A 247 -23.92 -8.32 1.84
C GLU A 247 -23.88 -6.81 1.52
N ASN A 248 -23.81 -6.41 0.25
CA ASN A 248 -23.61 -5.04 -0.19
C ASN A 248 -22.33 -4.38 0.40
N ARG A 249 -21.22 -5.13 0.42
CA ARG A 249 -19.90 -4.73 0.96
C ARG A 249 -18.78 -4.78 -0.07
N THR A 250 -19.12 -4.77 -1.36
CA THR A 250 -18.13 -4.92 -2.44
C THR A 250 -17.14 -3.77 -2.54
N ASP A 251 -17.46 -2.63 -1.94
CA ASP A 251 -16.62 -1.45 -1.71
C ASP A 251 -15.54 -1.65 -0.63
N SER A 252 -15.32 -2.91 -0.20
CA SER A 252 -14.20 -3.30 0.66
C SER A 252 -13.14 -4.18 -0.05
N MET A 253 -13.40 -4.68 -1.27
CA MET A 253 -12.55 -5.66 -1.95
C MET A 253 -11.95 -5.16 -3.28
N TRP A 254 -11.10 -4.14 -3.23
CA TRP A 254 -10.39 -3.63 -4.43
C TRP A 254 -9.53 -4.70 -5.11
N ILE A 255 -9.04 -5.69 -4.33
CA ILE A 255 -8.24 -6.82 -4.82
C ILE A 255 -8.95 -7.56 -5.95
N MET A 256 -10.27 -7.75 -5.89
CA MET A 256 -10.99 -8.46 -6.95
C MET A 256 -10.92 -7.71 -8.29
N TRP A 257 -11.06 -6.38 -8.26
CA TRP A 257 -10.89 -5.54 -9.45
C TRP A 257 -9.47 -5.60 -9.99
N TYR A 258 -8.48 -5.62 -9.10
CA TYR A 258 -7.08 -5.72 -9.50
C TYR A 258 -6.74 -7.10 -10.11
N ILE A 259 -7.28 -8.20 -9.55
CA ILE A 259 -7.18 -9.55 -10.13
C ILE A 259 -7.81 -9.55 -11.53
N SER A 260 -9.00 -8.96 -11.68
CA SER A 260 -9.69 -8.84 -12.96
C SER A 260 -8.87 -8.08 -14.01
N TYR A 261 -8.26 -6.95 -13.61
CA TYR A 261 -7.34 -6.19 -14.47
C TYR A 261 -6.11 -7.01 -14.86
N CYS A 262 -5.45 -7.66 -13.90
CA CYS A 262 -4.25 -8.46 -14.16
C CYS A 262 -4.55 -9.64 -15.08
N HIS A 263 -5.67 -10.34 -14.86
CA HIS A 263 -6.11 -11.45 -15.69
C HIS A 263 -6.28 -11.02 -17.16
N ARG A 264 -6.99 -9.91 -17.41
CA ARG A 264 -7.23 -9.38 -18.77
C ARG A 264 -5.97 -8.95 -19.50
N ASN A 265 -4.92 -8.59 -18.75
CA ASN A 265 -3.65 -8.11 -19.28
C ASN A 265 -2.52 -9.14 -19.16
N SER A 266 -2.84 -10.40 -18.79
CA SER A 266 -1.87 -11.49 -18.60
C SER A 266 -0.74 -11.14 -17.63
N LEU A 267 -1.02 -10.33 -16.60
CA LEU A 267 -0.01 -9.85 -15.66
C LEU A 267 0.15 -10.79 -14.46
N TYR A 268 1.29 -10.65 -13.79
CA TYR A 268 1.68 -11.33 -12.56
C TYR A 268 2.19 -10.32 -11.53
N THR A 269 2.03 -10.65 -10.25
CA THR A 269 2.72 -9.96 -9.15
C THR A 269 4.00 -10.73 -8.82
N ALA A 270 5.13 -10.03 -8.73
CA ALA A 270 6.35 -10.62 -8.21
C ALA A 270 6.29 -10.69 -6.68
N TYR A 271 6.76 -11.77 -6.08
CA TYR A 271 6.77 -11.98 -4.64
C TYR A 271 8.18 -12.15 -4.12
N SER A 272 8.48 -11.46 -3.01
CA SER A 272 9.60 -11.86 -2.15
C SER A 272 9.46 -13.34 -1.78
N ASN A 273 10.58 -14.05 -1.68
CA ASN A 273 10.60 -15.47 -1.31
C ASN A 273 11.81 -15.80 -0.43
N LEU A 274 12.26 -14.82 0.35
CA LEU A 274 13.52 -14.93 1.08
C LEU A 274 13.45 -16.00 2.16
N ARG A 275 12.32 -16.14 2.87
CA ARG A 275 12.16 -17.14 3.93
C ARG A 275 12.32 -18.56 3.41
N ALA A 276 11.67 -18.88 2.29
CA ALA A 276 11.76 -20.19 1.67
C ALA A 276 13.16 -20.42 1.08
N TYR A 277 13.68 -19.43 0.35
CA TYR A 277 14.98 -19.48 -0.31
C TYR A 277 16.15 -19.68 0.66
N SER A 278 16.20 -18.93 1.76
CA SER A 278 17.29 -19.03 2.73
C SER A 278 16.99 -19.98 3.89
N LYS A 279 15.79 -20.57 3.94
CA LYS A 279 15.31 -21.40 5.06
C LYS A 279 15.40 -20.69 6.40
N ASP A 280 15.20 -19.38 6.40
CA ASP A 280 15.33 -18.49 7.55
C ASP A 280 14.00 -17.77 7.82
N PRO A 281 13.27 -18.12 8.89
CA PRO A 281 12.04 -17.43 9.26
C PRO A 281 12.28 -15.98 9.72
N GLY A 282 13.52 -15.54 9.92
CA GLY A 282 13.89 -14.15 10.15
C GLY A 282 14.15 -13.35 8.87
N ALA A 283 14.06 -13.95 7.68
CA ALA A 283 14.43 -13.27 6.43
C ALA A 283 13.27 -12.52 5.73
N GLY A 284 12.12 -12.35 6.37
CA GLY A 284 10.97 -11.69 5.75
C GLY A 284 11.16 -10.19 5.56
N LEU A 285 10.63 -9.63 4.46
CA LEU A 285 10.67 -8.19 4.23
C LEU A 285 9.49 -7.44 4.85
N VAL A 286 8.38 -8.15 5.12
CA VAL A 286 7.23 -7.64 5.86
C VAL A 286 6.65 -8.69 6.81
N VAL A 287 5.92 -8.21 7.81
CA VAL A 287 5.12 -9.01 8.73
C VAL A 287 3.81 -8.29 9.00
N ASN A 288 2.69 -8.97 8.82
CA ASN A 288 1.40 -8.49 9.33
C ASN A 288 1.26 -8.89 10.80
N ARG A 289 0.90 -7.95 11.67
CA ARG A 289 0.75 -8.17 13.11
C ARG A 289 -0.51 -8.94 13.51
N ARG A 290 -1.41 -9.21 12.56
CA ARG A 290 -2.66 -9.98 12.73
C ARG A 290 -3.53 -9.39 13.82
N GLU A 291 -3.55 -8.05 13.87
CA GLU A 291 -4.38 -7.31 14.81
C GLU A 291 -5.84 -7.43 14.42
N ASP A 292 -6.71 -7.21 15.41
CA ASP A 292 -8.15 -7.34 15.19
C ASP A 292 -8.61 -6.38 14.09
N GLY A 293 -9.40 -6.91 13.15
CA GLY A 293 -9.80 -6.22 11.93
C GLY A 293 -10.56 -7.15 10.99
N LEU A 294 -10.52 -6.86 9.68
CA LEU A 294 -11.27 -7.61 8.67
C LEU A 294 -10.90 -9.10 8.60
N HIS A 295 -9.62 -9.43 8.83
CA HIS A 295 -9.09 -10.77 8.58
C HIS A 295 -8.67 -11.55 9.82
N PHE A 296 -8.53 -10.89 10.97
CA PHE A 296 -8.01 -11.52 12.19
C PHE A 296 -8.83 -11.08 13.41
N SER A 297 -8.94 -12.01 14.37
CA SER A 297 -9.50 -11.76 15.70
C SER A 297 -8.73 -12.59 16.74
N GLY A 298 -8.18 -11.95 17.77
CA GLY A 298 -7.59 -12.61 18.94
C GLY A 298 -6.25 -13.31 18.72
N ARG A 299 -5.51 -13.02 17.63
CA ARG A 299 -4.22 -13.68 17.28
C ARG A 299 -3.10 -12.71 16.92
N ARG A 300 -2.94 -11.66 17.71
CA ARG A 300 -1.92 -10.64 17.54
C ARG A 300 -0.50 -11.19 17.71
N ARG A 301 0.43 -10.73 16.86
CA ARG A 301 1.87 -10.90 17.03
C ARG A 301 2.49 -9.62 17.59
N ASN A 302 3.19 -9.77 18.71
CA ASN A 302 4.03 -8.72 19.28
C ASN A 302 5.50 -9.05 18.97
N ASN A 303 6.37 -8.02 18.93
CA ASN A 303 7.79 -8.16 18.63
C ASN A 303 8.06 -8.83 17.26
N THR A 304 7.84 -8.07 16.19
CA THR A 304 7.94 -8.52 14.80
C THR A 304 9.37 -8.53 14.26
N ASP A 305 10.32 -7.87 14.95
CA ASP A 305 11.73 -7.78 14.56
C ASP A 305 12.37 -9.17 14.28
N GLN A 306 12.03 -10.19 15.08
CA GLN A 306 12.57 -11.56 14.91
C GLN A 306 12.15 -12.24 13.59
N PHE A 307 11.10 -11.74 12.94
CA PHE A 307 10.59 -12.28 11.68
C PHE A 307 11.02 -11.42 10.49
N LEU A 308 11.67 -10.28 10.72
CA LEU A 308 12.06 -9.32 9.70
C LEU A 308 13.55 -9.41 9.43
N LEU A 309 13.92 -9.27 8.16
CA LEU A 309 15.30 -9.35 7.72
C LEU A 309 16.12 -8.23 8.39
N GLY A 310 16.95 -8.60 9.36
CA GLY A 310 17.81 -7.67 10.12
C GLY A 310 19.25 -7.55 9.59
N TYR A 311 19.61 -8.33 8.57
CA TYR A 311 20.94 -8.34 7.94
C TYR A 311 20.85 -8.36 6.42
N TRP A 312 21.93 -8.00 5.73
CA TRP A 312 22.00 -8.08 4.27
C TRP A 312 22.99 -9.14 3.81
N ASP A 313 22.59 -9.92 2.80
CA ASP A 313 23.40 -10.90 2.09
C ASP A 313 23.07 -10.80 0.59
N GLU A 314 24.09 -10.70 -0.26
CA GLU A 314 23.89 -10.58 -1.72
C GLU A 314 23.15 -11.78 -2.33
N LYS A 315 23.07 -12.92 -1.63
CA LYS A 315 22.22 -14.04 -2.07
C LYS A 315 20.75 -13.65 -2.24
N PHE A 316 20.23 -12.70 -1.45
CA PHE A 316 18.81 -12.31 -1.49
C PHE A 316 18.41 -11.59 -2.78
N VAL A 317 19.39 -11.23 -3.61
CA VAL A 317 19.19 -10.54 -4.88
C VAL A 317 19.82 -11.29 -6.05
N LYS A 318 20.11 -12.60 -5.88
CA LYS A 318 20.45 -13.52 -6.97
C LYS A 318 19.19 -13.91 -7.74
N PHE A 319 18.66 -12.94 -8.48
CA PHE A 319 17.45 -13.09 -9.26
C PHE A 319 17.71 -13.92 -10.53
N PRO A 320 16.86 -14.91 -10.86
CA PRO A 320 17.01 -15.70 -12.07
C PRO A 320 16.64 -14.88 -13.32
N GLU A 321 17.32 -15.13 -14.46
CA GLU A 321 16.93 -14.50 -15.74
C GLU A 321 15.53 -14.96 -16.19
N LYS A 322 15.24 -16.26 -16.01
CA LYS A 322 13.91 -16.83 -16.24
C LYS A 322 13.20 -17.00 -14.91
N ILE A 323 12.27 -16.10 -14.62
CA ILE A 323 11.51 -16.14 -13.36
C ILE A 323 10.52 -17.31 -13.33
N THR A 324 10.49 -18.00 -12.20
CA THR A 324 9.46 -18.99 -11.88
C THR A 324 8.09 -18.31 -11.80
N LYS A 325 7.09 -18.83 -12.50
CA LYS A 325 5.73 -18.30 -12.52
C LYS A 325 4.75 -19.35 -12.00
N LEU A 326 3.85 -18.92 -11.13
CA LEU A 326 2.81 -19.74 -10.53
C LEU A 326 1.43 -19.25 -10.99
N ASP A 327 0.60 -20.18 -11.45
CA ASP A 327 -0.77 -19.91 -11.87
C ASP A 327 -1.75 -19.88 -10.68
N TYR A 328 -3.03 -19.59 -10.90
CA TYR A 328 -4.06 -19.43 -9.85
C TYR A 328 -4.13 -20.60 -8.85
N ASP A 329 -3.85 -21.83 -9.29
CA ASP A 329 -3.85 -23.03 -8.46
C ASP A 329 -2.49 -23.34 -7.80
N GLY A 330 -1.48 -22.52 -8.10
CA GLY A 330 -0.09 -22.70 -7.65
C GLY A 330 0.73 -23.66 -8.51
N SER A 331 0.21 -24.13 -9.64
CA SER A 331 0.99 -24.88 -10.62
C SER A 331 1.96 -23.96 -11.38
N TYR A 332 3.01 -24.54 -11.94
CA TYR A 332 3.96 -23.80 -12.78
C TYR A 332 3.32 -23.47 -14.13
N SER A 333 3.40 -22.20 -14.54
CA SER A 333 2.88 -21.72 -15.83
C SER A 333 3.96 -21.60 -16.91
#